data_AF-A0A2E2A1L7-F1
#
_entry.id   AF-A0A2E2A1L7-F1
#
_cell.length_a   1.000
_cell.length_b   1.000
_cell.length_c   1.000
_cell.angle_alpha   90.00
_cell.angle_beta   90.00
_cell.angle_gamma   90.00
#
_symmetry.space_group_name_H-M   'P 1'
#
loop_
_entity.id
_entity.type
_entity.pdbx_description
1 polymer ?
#
loop_
_entity_poly.entity_id
_entity_poly.type
_entity_poly.pdbx_seq_one_letter_code
_entity_poly.pdbx_strand_id
1 'polypeptide(L)'
;MLKRDIHQWISDYGVSHQNPINKKIHWICVPLIMFTLLGLLSLVKIYNVNLTYLIIAFALLFYLRLSIPISIGMFIISAAQLGFIFYIEMLFLDIHLIYIYLLTFIIAWVGQFIGHKIEGQKPSFFEDLQFLLIGPAWLISFIYKKIGIKY
;
A
#
# COMPACT_ATOMS: atom_id res chain seq x y z
N MET A 1 -21.81 -4.32 16.20
CA MET A 1 -20.45 -4.89 15.98
C MET A 1 -19.43 -3.92 16.52
N LEU A 2 -18.58 -4.34 17.45
CA LEU A 2 -17.43 -3.53 17.87
C LEU A 2 -16.55 -3.30 16.63
N LYS A 3 -16.16 -2.04 16.39
CA LYS A 3 -15.28 -1.66 15.28
C LYS A 3 -13.90 -2.28 15.55
N ARG A 4 -13.34 -3.03 14.58
CA ARG A 4 -11.96 -3.51 14.66
C ARG A 4 -11.02 -2.32 14.85
N ASP A 5 -10.18 -2.37 15.87
CA ASP A 5 -9.08 -1.42 16.05
C ASP A 5 -7.88 -1.79 15.17
N ILE A 6 -6.84 -0.94 15.17
CA ILE A 6 -5.65 -1.13 14.35
C ILE A 6 -4.88 -2.42 14.69
N HIS A 7 -4.84 -2.82 15.97
CA HIS A 7 -4.12 -4.02 16.38
C HIS A 7 -4.83 -5.28 15.91
N GLN A 8 -6.17 -5.30 15.98
CA GLN A 8 -6.97 -6.39 15.44
C GLN A 8 -6.76 -6.51 13.93
N TRP A 9 -6.80 -5.40 13.17
CA TRP A 9 -6.56 -5.43 11.73
C TRP A 9 -5.18 -5.98 11.35
N ILE A 10 -4.12 -5.53 12.03
CA ILE A 10 -2.75 -5.98 11.80
C ILE A 10 -2.57 -7.44 12.20
N SER A 11 -3.20 -7.86 13.30
CA SER A 11 -3.20 -9.25 13.75
C SER A 11 -3.89 -10.16 12.74
N ASP A 12 -5.11 -9.81 12.33
CA ASP A 12 -5.92 -10.57 11.37
C ASP A 12 -5.18 -10.69 10.02
N TYR A 13 -4.60 -9.59 9.53
CA TYR A 13 -3.78 -9.61 8.31
C TYR A 13 -2.58 -10.56 8.45
N GLY A 14 -1.89 -10.51 9.60
CA GLY A 14 -0.74 -11.34 9.91
C GLY A 14 -1.00 -12.85 9.90
N VAL A 15 -2.23 -13.31 10.18
CA VAL A 15 -2.58 -14.75 10.18
C VAL A 15 -2.23 -15.42 8.84
N SER A 16 -2.44 -14.71 7.73
CA SER A 16 -2.15 -15.19 6.37
C SER A 16 -0.74 -14.83 5.87
N HIS A 17 0.15 -14.39 6.77
CA HIS A 17 1.51 -13.97 6.46
C HIS A 17 2.46 -14.41 7.57
N GLN A 18 2.72 -15.71 7.68
CA GLN A 18 3.67 -16.28 8.66
C GLN A 18 5.00 -16.65 8.01
N ASN A 19 4.97 -17.16 6.77
CA ASN A 19 6.15 -17.62 6.04
C ASN A 19 7.14 -16.47 5.77
N PRO A 20 8.42 -16.58 6.15
CA PRO A 20 9.40 -15.51 6.00
C PRO A 20 9.65 -15.12 4.53
N ILE A 21 9.52 -16.04 3.58
CA ILE A 21 9.65 -15.75 2.14
C ILE A 21 8.47 -14.89 1.69
N ASN A 22 7.24 -15.27 2.06
CA ASN A 22 6.05 -14.47 1.74
C ASN A 22 6.14 -13.06 2.33
N LYS A 23 6.60 -12.93 3.59
CA LYS A 23 6.84 -11.63 4.21
C LYS A 23 7.85 -10.79 3.42
N LYS A 24 8.99 -11.37 3.00
CA LYS A 24 10.00 -10.67 2.18
C LYS A 24 9.45 -10.20 0.84
N ILE A 25 8.65 -11.03 0.18
CA ILE A 25 7.95 -10.67 -1.06
C ILE A 25 7.04 -9.47 -0.80
N HIS A 26 6.26 -9.49 0.28
CA HIS A 26 5.39 -8.37 0.66
C HIS A 26 6.14 -7.06 0.90
N TRP A 27 7.30 -7.12 1.57
CA TRP A 27 8.16 -5.96 1.79
C TRP A 27 8.62 -5.27 0.50
N ILE A 28 8.63 -5.99 -0.64
CA ILE A 28 9.00 -5.45 -1.95
C ILE A 28 7.75 -5.10 -2.75
N CYS A 29 6.82 -6.04 -2.89
CA CYS A 29 5.66 -5.91 -3.77
C CYS A 29 4.63 -4.91 -3.26
N VAL A 30 4.35 -4.84 -1.95
CA VAL A 30 3.33 -3.91 -1.42
C VAL A 30 3.73 -2.44 -1.67
N PRO A 31 4.96 -1.99 -1.36
CA PRO A 31 5.39 -0.63 -1.71
C PRO A 31 5.34 -0.35 -3.22
N LEU A 32 5.73 -1.32 -4.06
CA LEU A 32 5.68 -1.17 -5.52
C LEU A 32 4.25 -1.09 -6.07
N ILE A 33 3.34 -1.92 -5.57
CA ILE A 33 1.91 -1.88 -5.92
C ILE A 33 1.32 -0.53 -5.53
N MET A 34 1.60 -0.04 -4.31
CA MET A 34 1.15 1.27 -3.87
C MET A 34 1.72 2.38 -4.76
N PHE A 35 3.03 2.39 -5.00
CA PHE A 35 3.70 3.39 -5.85
C PHE A 35 3.11 3.44 -7.25
N THR A 36 2.97 2.28 -7.89
CA THR A 36 2.49 2.19 -9.28
C THR A 36 1.00 2.44 -9.40
N LEU A 37 0.19 2.09 -8.39
CA LEU A 37 -1.21 2.49 -8.33
C LEU A 37 -1.34 4.02 -8.25
N LEU A 38 -0.59 4.66 -7.34
CA LEU A 38 -0.59 6.12 -7.22
C LEU A 38 -0.06 6.81 -8.49
N GLY A 39 0.92 6.20 -9.17
CA GLY A 39 1.42 6.68 -10.47
C GLY A 39 0.43 6.50 -11.62
N LEU A 40 -0.33 5.39 -11.67
CA LEU A 40 -1.38 5.22 -12.68
C LEU A 40 -2.51 6.25 -12.48
N LEU A 41 -2.89 6.47 -11.22
CA LEU A 41 -3.92 7.45 -10.88
C LEU A 41 -3.45 8.89 -11.13
N SER A 42 -2.14 9.17 -11.12
CA SER A 42 -1.64 10.53 -11.29
C SER A 42 -1.74 11.01 -12.73
N LEU A 43 -1.81 10.07 -13.67
CA LEU A 43 -2.08 10.34 -15.08
C LEU A 43 -3.56 10.66 -15.35
N VAL A 44 -4.45 10.52 -14.36
CA VAL A 44 -5.91 10.72 -14.51
C VAL A 44 -6.37 11.97 -13.76
N LYS A 45 -6.96 12.93 -14.50
CA LYS A 45 -7.53 14.17 -13.94
C LYS A 45 -9.03 14.26 -14.23
N ILE A 46 -9.81 14.54 -13.18
CA ILE A 46 -11.27 14.78 -13.26
C ILE A 46 -11.52 16.23 -12.82
N TYR A 47 -12.03 17.08 -13.71
CA TYR A 47 -12.25 18.53 -13.45
C TYR A 47 -11.02 19.22 -12.82
N ASN A 48 -9.82 18.94 -13.35
CA ASN A 48 -8.52 19.42 -12.83
C ASN A 48 -8.06 18.85 -11.48
N VAL A 49 -8.84 17.95 -10.88
CA VAL A 49 -8.42 17.22 -9.68
C VAL A 49 -7.74 15.92 -10.10
N ASN A 50 -6.49 15.73 -9.68
CA ASN A 50 -5.75 14.50 -9.89
C ASN A 50 -6.26 13.40 -8.93
N LEU A 51 -6.58 12.24 -9.47
CA LEU A 51 -7.23 11.15 -8.74
C LEU A 51 -6.34 10.57 -7.61
N THR A 52 -5.02 10.67 -7.75
CA THR A 52 -4.06 10.25 -6.71
C THR A 52 -4.25 11.00 -5.41
N TYR A 53 -4.48 12.32 -5.46
CA TYR A 53 -4.70 13.11 -4.25
C TYR A 53 -6.00 12.73 -3.54
N LEU A 54 -7.06 12.41 -4.31
CA LEU A 54 -8.33 11.96 -3.76
C LEU A 54 -8.19 10.61 -3.03
N ILE A 55 -7.49 9.65 -3.66
CA ILE A 55 -7.27 8.34 -3.07
C ILE A 55 -6.37 8.40 -1.83
N ILE A 56 -5.31 9.22 -1.85
CA ILE A 56 -4.46 9.45 -0.67
C ILE A 56 -5.28 10.09 0.45
N ALA A 57 -6.07 11.12 0.17
CA ALA A 57 -6.91 11.77 1.18
C ALA A 57 -7.89 10.79 1.82
N PHE A 58 -8.55 9.96 1.00
CA PHE A 58 -9.45 8.90 1.50
C PHE A 58 -8.70 7.88 2.38
N ALA A 59 -7.54 7.40 1.94
CA ALA A 59 -6.73 6.46 2.70
C ALA A 59 -6.25 7.06 4.04
N LEU A 60 -5.83 8.34 4.05
CA LEU A 60 -5.43 9.02 5.28
C LEU A 60 -6.60 9.19 6.25
N LEU A 61 -7.81 9.52 5.78
CA LEU A 61 -9.00 9.55 6.64
C LEU A 61 -9.31 8.16 7.24
N PHE A 62 -9.12 7.10 6.46
CA PHE A 62 -9.23 5.73 6.95
C PHE A 62 -8.20 5.44 8.05
N TYR A 63 -6.92 5.79 7.85
CA TYR A 63 -5.88 5.57 8.87
C TYR A 63 -6.04 6.45 10.10
N LEU A 64 -6.43 7.73 9.95
CA LEU A 64 -6.72 8.63 11.08
C LEU A 64 -7.79 8.07 12.00
N ARG A 65 -8.80 7.40 11.42
CA ARG A 65 -9.86 6.72 12.19
C ARG A 65 -9.35 5.50 12.96
N LEU A 66 -8.25 4.89 12.56
CA LEU A 66 -7.69 3.69 13.20
C LEU A 66 -6.56 4.00 14.17
N SER A 67 -5.62 4.87 13.80
CA SER A 67 -4.43 5.20 14.58
C SER A 67 -3.72 6.43 14.03
N ILE A 68 -3.55 7.47 14.88
CA ILE A 68 -2.82 8.70 14.50
C ILE A 68 -1.37 8.38 14.11
N PRO A 69 -0.59 7.59 14.88
CA PRO A 69 0.76 7.23 14.47
C PRO A 69 0.81 6.51 13.11
N ILE A 70 -0.05 5.52 12.84
CA ILE A 70 -0.08 4.87 11.51
C ILE A 70 -0.41 5.89 10.42
N SER A 71 -1.35 6.81 10.66
CA SER A 71 -1.68 7.84 9.70
C SER A 71 -0.48 8.75 9.38
N ILE A 72 0.34 9.10 10.37
CA ILE A 72 1.57 9.90 10.16
C ILE A 72 2.55 9.10 9.29
N GLY A 73 2.77 7.82 9.59
CA GLY A 73 3.63 6.96 8.78
C GLY A 73 3.14 6.84 7.33
N MET A 74 1.86 6.59 7.14
CA MET A 74 1.25 6.50 5.81
C MET A 74 1.29 7.82 5.05
N PHE A 75 1.16 8.96 5.75
CA PHE A 75 1.34 10.28 5.15
C PHE A 75 2.77 10.48 4.63
N ILE A 76 3.79 10.16 5.45
CA ILE A 76 5.20 10.28 5.06
C ILE A 76 5.51 9.39 3.85
N ILE A 77 5.06 8.14 3.86
CA ILE A 77 5.28 7.22 2.72
C ILE A 77 4.57 7.73 1.46
N SER A 78 3.32 8.16 1.57
CA SER A 78 2.56 8.66 0.43
C SER A 78 3.18 9.94 -0.14
N ALA A 79 3.65 10.85 0.72
CA ALA A 79 4.35 12.07 0.31
C ALA A 79 5.68 11.76 -0.40
N ALA A 80 6.46 10.80 0.12
CA ALA A 80 7.69 10.37 -0.53
C ALA A 80 7.44 9.74 -1.92
N GLN A 81 6.41 8.89 -2.04
CA GLN A 81 6.02 8.30 -3.32
C GLN A 81 5.51 9.37 -4.30
N LEU A 82 4.69 10.32 -3.85
CA LEU A 82 4.25 11.44 -4.66
C LEU A 82 5.42 12.29 -5.17
N GLY A 83 6.41 12.58 -4.32
CA GLY A 83 7.61 13.30 -4.73
C GLY A 83 8.38 12.56 -5.83
N PHE A 84 8.47 11.22 -5.72
CA PHE A 84 9.12 10.41 -6.74
C PHE A 84 8.31 10.28 -8.04
N ILE A 85 6.98 10.17 -7.94
CA ILE A 85 6.07 10.20 -9.10
C ILE A 85 6.24 11.53 -9.84
N PHE A 86 6.15 12.65 -9.13
CA PHE A 86 6.31 13.99 -9.71
C PHE A 86 7.67 14.13 -10.41
N TYR A 87 8.75 13.67 -9.78
CA TYR A 87 10.09 13.69 -10.38
C TYR A 87 10.15 12.88 -11.68
N ILE A 88 9.55 11.68 -11.72
CA ILE A 88 9.52 10.83 -12.92
C ILE A 88 8.64 11.43 -14.01
N GLU A 89 7.48 11.99 -13.67
CA GLU A 89 6.58 12.67 -14.62
C GLU A 89 7.22 13.90 -15.27
N MET A 90 8.19 14.54 -14.62
CA MET A 90 8.99 15.60 -15.25
C MET A 90 10.00 15.09 -16.28
N LEU A 91 10.37 13.81 -16.23
CA LEU A 91 11.44 13.23 -17.05
C LEU A 91 10.92 12.45 -18.27
N PHE A 92 9.68 11.99 -18.25
CA PHE A 92 9.13 11.08 -19.25
C PHE A 92 7.74 11.54 -19.72
N LEU A 93 7.36 11.14 -20.94
CA LEU A 93 6.00 11.35 -21.44
C LEU A 93 5.02 10.37 -20.78
N ASP A 94 3.78 10.84 -20.53
CA ASP A 94 2.69 10.07 -19.92
C ASP A 94 2.47 8.69 -20.58
N ILE A 95 2.60 8.61 -21.91
CA ILE A 95 2.43 7.36 -22.66
C ILE A 95 3.49 6.30 -22.30
N HIS A 96 4.69 6.69 -21.89
CA HIS A 96 5.70 5.74 -21.42
C HIS A 96 5.43 5.34 -19.97
N LEU A 97 4.97 6.29 -19.16
CA LEU A 97 4.70 6.09 -17.75
C LEU A 97 3.53 5.13 -17.51
N ILE A 98 2.46 5.20 -18.31
CA ILE A 98 1.35 4.25 -18.20
C ILE A 98 1.84 2.80 -18.37
N TYR A 99 2.73 2.52 -19.33
CA TYR A 99 3.28 1.19 -19.52
C TYR A 99 4.22 0.78 -18.38
N ILE A 100 5.09 1.69 -17.93
CA ILE A 100 6.02 1.41 -16.82
C ILE A 100 5.25 1.09 -15.54
N TYR A 101 4.28 1.92 -15.17
CA TYR A 101 3.47 1.71 -13.97
C TYR A 101 2.61 0.46 -14.09
N LEU A 102 1.93 0.25 -15.23
CA LEU A 102 1.07 -0.91 -15.43
C LEU A 102 1.86 -2.23 -15.40
N LEU A 103 2.99 -2.30 -16.12
CA LEU A 103 3.81 -3.51 -16.15
C LEU A 103 4.37 -3.82 -14.76
N THR A 104 4.89 -2.80 -14.06
CA THR A 104 5.43 -2.94 -12.70
C THR A 104 4.33 -3.36 -11.72
N PHE A 105 3.13 -2.78 -11.83
CA PHE A 105 1.97 -3.15 -11.02
C PHE A 105 1.59 -4.62 -11.22
N ILE A 106 1.53 -5.10 -12.47
CA ILE A 106 1.23 -6.50 -12.79
C ILE A 106 2.31 -7.42 -12.23
N ILE A 107 3.59 -7.12 -12.46
CA ILE A 107 4.71 -7.94 -11.96
C ILE A 107 4.69 -8.02 -10.43
N ALA A 108 4.45 -6.90 -9.74
CA ALA A 108 4.39 -6.86 -8.29
C ALA A 108 3.21 -7.67 -7.74
N TRP A 109 2.04 -7.63 -8.39
CA TRP A 109 0.89 -8.47 -8.05
C TRP A 109 1.16 -9.96 -8.28
N VAL A 110 1.76 -10.32 -9.41
CA VAL A 110 2.22 -11.70 -9.66
C VAL A 110 3.16 -12.16 -8.55
N GLY A 111 4.10 -11.30 -8.14
CA GLY A 111 4.95 -11.53 -6.99
C GLY A 111 4.18 -11.81 -5.70
N GLN A 112 3.20 -10.97 -5.34
CA GLN A 112 2.35 -11.21 -4.17
C GLN A 112 1.60 -12.55 -4.25
N PHE A 113 1.03 -12.90 -5.41
CA PHE A 113 0.33 -14.17 -5.58
C PHE A 113 1.27 -15.38 -5.45
N ILE A 114 2.52 -15.27 -5.94
CA ILE A 114 3.55 -16.28 -5.70
C ILE A 114 3.84 -16.41 -4.20
N GLY A 115 3.98 -15.28 -3.50
CA GLY A 115 4.17 -15.26 -2.04
C GLY A 115 3.05 -15.99 -1.30
N HIS A 116 1.79 -15.72 -1.66
CA HIS A 116 0.63 -16.41 -1.08
C HIS A 116 0.55 -17.89 -1.46
N LYS A 117 0.98 -18.26 -2.67
CA LYS A 117 1.11 -19.68 -3.05
C LYS A 117 2.12 -20.42 -2.18
N ILE A 118 3.24 -19.76 -1.84
CA ILE A 118 4.25 -20.31 -0.92
C ILE A 118 3.72 -20.37 0.52
N GLU A 119 2.91 -19.39 0.94
CA GLU A 119 2.26 -19.40 2.25
C GLU A 119 1.21 -20.53 2.38
N GLY A 120 0.54 -20.88 1.28
CA GLY A 120 -0.59 -21.82 1.29
C GLY A 120 -1.91 -21.19 1.73
N GLN A 121 -1.95 -19.86 1.92
CA GLN A 121 -3.13 -19.11 2.32
C GLN A 121 -3.54 -18.12 1.24
N LYS A 122 -4.86 -17.92 1.07
CA LYS A 122 -5.39 -16.92 0.12
C LYS A 122 -5.05 -15.50 0.60
N PRO A 123 -4.86 -14.55 -0.33
CA PRO A 123 -4.72 -13.14 0.02
C PRO A 123 -5.91 -12.61 0.82
N SER A 124 -5.66 -11.84 1.88
CA SER A 124 -6.70 -11.39 2.81
C SER A 124 -7.77 -10.50 2.16
N PHE A 125 -7.42 -9.78 1.08
CA PHE A 125 -8.37 -8.91 0.38
C PHE A 125 -9.47 -9.65 -0.38
N PHE A 126 -9.34 -10.97 -0.56
CA PHE A 126 -10.46 -11.79 -1.04
C PHE A 126 -11.59 -11.89 -0.02
N GLU A 127 -11.28 -11.74 1.27
CA GLU A 127 -12.26 -11.73 2.36
C GLU A 127 -12.82 -10.31 2.61
N ASP A 128 -11.94 -9.30 2.58
CA ASP A 128 -12.33 -7.89 2.76
C ASP A 128 -11.37 -6.95 2.04
N LEU A 129 -11.87 -6.14 1.10
CA LEU A 129 -11.07 -5.18 0.33
C LEU A 129 -10.30 -4.17 1.18
N GLN A 130 -10.74 -3.89 2.42
CA GLN A 130 -9.99 -3.02 3.34
C GLN A 130 -8.59 -3.56 3.65
N PHE A 131 -8.36 -4.87 3.52
CA PHE A 131 -7.02 -5.43 3.72
C PHE A 131 -5.99 -4.93 2.69
N LEU A 132 -6.42 -4.35 1.56
CA LEU A 132 -5.52 -3.62 0.65
C LEU A 132 -4.91 -2.38 1.34
N LEU A 133 -5.67 -1.68 2.17
CA LEU A 133 -5.20 -0.56 2.98
C LEU A 133 -4.41 -1.04 4.21
N ILE A 134 -4.73 -2.22 4.74
CA ILE A 134 -4.01 -2.78 5.90
C ILE A 134 -2.61 -3.29 5.52
N GLY A 135 -2.40 -3.83 4.32
CA GLY A 135 -1.09 -4.35 3.87
C GLY A 135 0.07 -3.35 4.08
N PRO A 136 0.00 -2.11 3.55
CA PRO A 136 1.01 -1.08 3.80
C PRO A 136 1.19 -0.73 5.29
N ALA A 137 0.08 -0.58 6.03
CA ALA A 137 0.11 -0.29 7.47
C ALA A 137 0.76 -1.41 8.28
N TRP A 138 0.53 -2.67 7.89
CA TRP A 138 1.15 -3.85 8.48
C TRP A 138 2.67 -3.85 8.31
N LEU A 139 3.20 -3.36 7.18
CA LEU A 139 4.65 -3.17 7.00
C LEU A 139 5.21 -2.08 7.93
N ILE A 140 4.55 -0.91 8.00
CA ILE A 140 4.93 0.17 8.92
C ILE A 140 4.94 -0.32 10.37
N SER A 141 4.00 -1.17 10.74
CA SER A 141 3.87 -1.74 12.08
C SER A 141 5.16 -2.39 12.59
N PHE A 142 5.92 -3.05 11.70
CA PHE A 142 7.21 -3.64 12.03
C PHE A 142 8.30 -2.60 12.23
N ILE A 143 8.29 -1.53 11.41
CA ILE A 143 9.21 -0.40 11.56
C ILE A 143 8.97 0.24 12.92
N TYR A 144 7.72 0.55 13.23
CA TYR A 144 7.32 1.17 14.50
C TYR A 144 7.68 0.31 15.70
N LYS A 145 7.41 -0.99 15.64
CA LYS A 145 7.84 -1.94 16.67
C LYS A 145 9.36 -1.95 16.86
N LYS A 146 10.13 -1.85 15.78
CA LYS A 146 11.61 -1.84 15.82
C LYS A 146 12.17 -0.55 16.43
N ILE A 147 11.52 0.59 16.21
CA ILE A 147 11.98 1.91 16.70
C ILE A 147 11.24 2.40 17.95
N GLY A 148 10.32 1.60 18.50
CA GLY A 148 9.61 1.88 19.75
C GLY A 148 8.41 2.83 19.66
N ILE A 149 7.88 3.09 18.46
CA ILE A 149 6.66 3.90 18.28
C ILE A 149 5.43 3.04 18.60
N LYS A 150 4.61 3.50 19.53
CA LYS A 150 3.28 2.92 19.83
C LYS A 150 2.24 3.52 18.89
N TYR A 151 1.27 2.71 18.47
CA TYR A 151 0.25 3.08 17.51
C TYR A 151 -1.06 2.37 17.80
#